data_AF-A0A8K0Y340-F1
#
_entry.id   AF-A0A8K0Y340-F1
#
_cell.length_a   1.000
_cell.length_b   1.000
_cell.length_c   1.000
_cell.angle_alpha   90.00
_cell.angle_beta   90.00
_cell.angle_gamma   90.00
#
_symmetry.space_group_name_H-M   'P 1'
#
loop_
_entity.id
_entity.type
_entity.pdbx_description
1 polymer ?
#
loop_
_entity_poly.entity_id
_entity_poly.type
_entity_poly.pdbx_seq_one_letter_code
_entity_poly.pdbx_strand_id
1 'polypeptide(L)' 'MHFVDEGVDTGPIILQSIVKVKDDDTEESLSKRILKQEHEIYPKAVRLVAEGKIKTSGRKVVLR' A
#
# COMPACT_ATOMS: atom_id res chain seq x y z
N MET A 1 -0.58 1.37 -0.42
CA MET A 1 -0.45 2.54 0.48
C MET A 1 0.01 3.73 -0.32
N HIS A 2 -0.69 4.85 -0.22
CA HIS A 2 -0.42 6.07 -0.96
C HIS A 2 -0.62 7.29 -0.05
N PHE A 3 -0.09 8.45 -0.43
CA PHE A 3 -0.46 9.73 0.18
C PHE A 3 -1.79 10.22 -0.38
N VAL A 4 -2.64 10.85 0.43
CA VAL A 4 -3.93 11.40 -0.02
C VAL A 4 -3.73 12.59 -0.97
N ASP A 5 -4.54 12.65 -2.03
CA ASP A 5 -4.71 13.82 -2.91
C ASP A 5 -6.21 14.13 -3.11
N GLU A 6 -6.55 15.00 -4.07
CA GLU A 6 -7.94 15.45 -4.32
C GLU A 6 -8.84 14.35 -4.91
N GLY A 7 -8.26 13.26 -5.43
CA GLY A 7 -9.02 12.15 -5.99
C GLY A 7 -9.11 10.95 -5.04
N VAL A 8 -10.03 10.04 -5.35
CA VAL A 8 -10.25 8.80 -4.59
C VAL A 8 -9.20 7.77 -4.97
N ASP A 9 -8.37 7.36 -4.01
CA ASP A 9 -7.29 6.37 -4.16
C ASP A 9 -6.25 6.72 -5.25
N THR A 10 -6.06 8.01 -5.54
CA THR A 10 -5.22 8.45 -6.67
C THR A 10 -3.83 8.95 -6.29
N GLY A 11 -3.49 9.16 -5.03
CA GLY A 11 -2.24 9.84 -4.72
C GLY A 11 -0.97 9.00 -4.89
N PRO A 12 0.22 9.62 -4.69
CA PRO A 12 1.51 8.97 -4.91
C PRO A 12 1.70 7.70 -4.06
N ILE A 13 2.04 6.60 -4.74
CA ILE A 13 2.20 5.28 -4.12
C ILE A 13 3.48 5.22 -3.27
N ILE A 14 3.35 4.79 -2.01
CA ILE A 14 4.46 4.57 -1.07
C ILE A 14 4.91 3.10 -1.11
N LEU A 15 3.97 2.16 -0.98
CA LEU A 15 4.21 0.72 -0.98
C LEU A 15 3.03 -0.03 -1.60
N GLN A 16 3.33 -1.16 -2.25
CA GLN A 16 2.35 -2.10 -2.79
C GLN A 16 2.67 -3.51 -2.32
N SER A 17 1.64 -4.35 -2.21
CA SER A 17 1.77 -5.79 -2.05
C SER A 17 0.88 -6.49 -3.06
N ILE A 18 1.13 -7.78 -3.27
CA ILE A 18 0.43 -8.63 -4.24
C ILE A 18 -0.18 -9.80 -3.46
N VAL A 19 -1.42 -10.13 -3.77
CA VAL A 19 -2.07 -11.36 -3.32
C VAL A 19 -2.38 -12.21 -4.54
N LYS A 20 -1.80 -13.41 -4.61
CA LYS A 20 -2.15 -14.38 -5.66
C LYS A 20 -3.57 -14.90 -5.42
N VAL A 21 -4.45 -14.75 -6.40
CA VAL A 21 -5.77 -15.41 -6.41
C VAL A 21 -5.56 -16.90 -6.68
N LYS A 22 -6.29 -17.74 -5.96
CA LYS A 22 -6.28 -19.21 -6.07
C LYS A 22 -7.63 -19.68 -6.63
N ASP A 23 -7.61 -20.85 -7.25
CA ASP A 23 -8.81 -21.42 -7.89
C ASP A 23 -9.93 -21.73 -6.88
N ASP A 24 -9.59 -21.91 -5.60
CA ASP A 24 -10.50 -22.21 -4.49
C ASP A 24 -10.88 -20.99 -3.64
N ASP A 25 -10.46 -19.78 -4.01
CA ASP A 25 -10.83 -18.59 -3.25
C ASP A 25 -12.33 -18.31 -3.32
N THR A 26 -12.94 -18.13 -2.17
CA THR A 26 -14.17 -17.33 -2.02
C THR A 26 -13.84 -15.85 -1.85
N GLU A 27 -14.80 -14.97 -2.09
CA GLU A 27 -14.68 -13.53 -1.80
C GLU A 27 -14.18 -13.27 -0.37
N GLU A 28 -14.73 -14.00 0.61
CA GLU A 28 -14.34 -13.89 2.01
C GLU A 28 -12.87 -14.31 2.23
N SER A 29 -12.45 -15.43 1.65
CA SER A 29 -11.09 -15.95 1.81
C SER A 29 -10.05 -15.05 1.15
N LEU A 30 -10.35 -14.51 -0.04
CA LEU A 30 -9.49 -13.58 -0.75
C LEU A 30 -9.40 -12.25 0.02
N SER A 31 -10.53 -11.71 0.48
CA SER A 31 -10.58 -10.48 1.27
C SER A 31 -9.77 -10.58 2.55
N LYS A 32 -9.83 -11.72 3.26
CA LYS A 32 -8.99 -11.96 4.45
C LYS A 32 -7.50 -11.93 4.13
N ARG A 33 -7.08 -12.47 2.97
CA ARG A 33 -5.68 -12.45 2.54
C ARG A 33 -5.22 -11.06 2.10
N ILE A 34 -6.10 -10.29 1.44
CA ILE A 34 -5.87 -8.88 1.11
C ILE A 34 -5.68 -8.07 2.40
N LEU A 35 -6.62 -8.16 3.34
CA LEU A 35 -6.56 -7.43 4.61
C LEU A 35 -5.28 -7.75 5.40
N LYS A 36 -4.84 -9.02 5.39
CA LYS A 36 -3.56 -9.41 5.98
C LYS A 36 -2.39 -8.66 5.34
N GLN A 37 -2.35 -8.55 4.01
CA GLN A 37 -1.30 -7.80 3.31
C GLN A 37 -1.37 -6.30 3.60
N GLU A 38 -2.56 -5.72 3.71
CA GLU A 38 -2.75 -4.33 4.11
C GLU A 38 -2.19 -4.06 5.51
N HIS A 39 -2.52 -4.91 6.50
CA HIS A 39 -1.97 -4.84 7.85
C HIS A 39 -0.44 -4.99 7.89
N GLU A 40 0.16 -5.73 6.94
CA GLU A 40 1.61 -5.87 6.84
C GLU A 40 2.29 -4.63 6.24
N ILE A 41 1.72 -4.03 5.19
CA ILE A 41 2.36 -2.90 4.48
C ILE A 41 2.03 -1.54 5.05
N TYR A 42 0.87 -1.36 5.68
CA TYR A 42 0.46 -0.09 6.28
C TYR A 42 1.48 0.43 7.32
N PRO A 43 1.85 -0.33 8.38
CA PRO A 43 2.82 0.15 9.36
C PRO A 43 4.22 0.34 8.77
N LYS A 44 4.59 -0.40 7.72
CA LYS A 44 5.87 -0.21 7.00
C LYS A 44 5.87 1.13 6.25
N ALA A 45 4.78 1.47 5.58
CA ALA A 45 4.63 2.76 4.89
C ALA A 45 4.70 3.93 5.90
N VAL A 46 3.98 3.83 7.02
CA VAL A 46 4.03 4.84 8.09
C VAL A 46 5.44 5.01 8.65
N ARG A 47 6.17 3.91 8.87
CA ARG A 47 7.56 3.95 9.33
C ARG A 47 8.47 4.69 8.35
N LEU A 48 8.37 4.41 7.05
CA LEU A 48 9.17 5.10 6.03
C LEU A 48 8.94 6.61 6.03
N VAL A 49 7.69 7.04 6.24
CA VAL A 49 7.31 8.45 6.40
C VAL A 49 7.93 9.03 7.68
N ALA A 50 7.71 8.37 8.82
CA ALA A 50 8.15 8.86 10.13
C ALA A 50 9.68 8.95 10.26
N GLU A 51 10.42 8.03 9.64
CA GLU A 51 11.88 8.04 9.60
C GLU A 51 12.45 9.00 8.54
N GLY A 52 11.60 9.70 7.77
CA GLY A 52 12.04 10.63 6.74
C GLY A 52 12.80 9.97 5.58
N LYS A 53 12.61 8.66 5.36
CA LYS A 53 13.31 7.85 4.35
C LYS A 53 12.76 7.98 2.93
N ILE A 54 11.73 8.80 2.74
CA ILE A 54 11.08 8.98 1.46
C ILE A 54 10.90 10.45 1.12
N LYS A 55 10.78 10.74 -0.17
CA LYS A 55 10.45 12.05 -0.70
C LYS A 55 9.45 11.91 -1.84
N THR A 56 8.46 12.78 -1.90
CA THR A 56 7.56 12.90 -3.04
C THR A 56 8.21 13.70 -4.16
N SER A 57 8.15 13.19 -5.39
CA SER A 57 8.61 13.84 -6.62
C SER A 57 7.51 13.73 -7.68
N GLY A 58 6.74 14.81 -7.84
CA GLY A 58 5.51 14.78 -8.62
C GLY A 58 4.57 13.68 -8.12
N ARG A 59 4.16 12.77 -9.01
CA ARG A 59 3.28 11.64 -8.70
C ARG A 59 3.97 10.39 -8.17
N LYS A 60 5.29 10.45 -7.91
CA LYS A 60 6.07 9.31 -7.42
C LYS A 60 6.62 9.55 -6.02
N VAL A 61 6.78 8.47 -5.27
CA VAL A 61 7.57 8.46 -4.04
C VAL A 61 8.92 7.85 -4.35
N VAL A 62 9.99 8.53 -3.97
CA VAL A 62 11.37 8.04 -4.09
C VAL A 62 11.94 7.77 -2.71
N LEU A 63 12.72 6.70 -2.60
CA LEU A 63 13.53 6.45 -1.41
C LEU A 63 14.67 7.47 -1.37
N ARG A 64 15.01 7.93 -0.17
CA ARG A 64 16.20 8.77 0.07
C ARG A 64 17.44 7.93 0.26
#